data_AF-A0A7X9NLM5-F1
#
_entry.id   AF-A0A7X9NLM5-F1
#
_cell.length_a   1.000
_cell.length_b   1.000
_cell.length_c   1.000
_cell.angle_alpha   90.00
_cell.angle_beta   90.00
_cell.angle_gamma   90.00
#
_symmetry.space_group_name_H-M   'P 1'
#
loop_
_entity.id
_entity.type
_entity.pdbx_description
1 polymer ?
#
loop_
_entity_poly.entity_id
_entity_poly.type
_entity_poly.pdbx_seq_one_letter_code
_entity_poly.pdbx_strand_id
1 'polypeptide(L)'
;MKMKKILTGFTTLALSTLLLAACGGNDKKDTASSSTASSSSVAKSSSSKEEAKETKKVAGADLKDGTYKLEEKNYEHGYRTVFSITVKDGKITESSYDSVNEKGESKTKDADYNKNMKAKTGTDPETYIPQLNKELVEGQNANVAVVTGATDSSDSFMNYAQQLIQAAQAGKTDTIEIDNGAPLKDGTYTLEEKNYSHNYRVVFSITVKDGKLTESNYDYINKDGKSKQDDEEYNKSMQEKTGTAPKTYIPQLNEELVKAMNGEDPSVDKVEVVTGATHSSDSFKIYAAQLINAAQKGDTAKIEVDNIVTE
;
A
#
# COMPACT_ATOMS: atom_id res chain seq x y z
N MET A 1 -46.74 10.51 23.62
CA MET A 1 -46.63 10.51 22.14
C MET A 1 -47.54 11.59 21.58
N LYS A 2 -46.99 12.60 20.90
CA LYS A 2 -47.75 13.63 20.17
C LYS A 2 -47.13 13.78 18.79
N MET A 3 -47.90 13.41 17.77
CA MET A 3 -47.57 13.59 16.36
C MET A 3 -47.83 15.05 15.94
N LYS A 4 -46.97 15.62 15.10
CA LYS A 4 -47.31 16.74 14.22
C LYS A 4 -46.71 16.51 12.83
N LYS A 5 -47.60 16.51 11.83
CA LYS A 5 -47.35 16.51 10.38
C LYS A 5 -47.09 17.94 9.90
N ILE A 6 -46.16 18.16 8.96
CA ILE A 6 -46.10 19.32 8.02
C ILE A 6 -45.39 18.81 6.75
N LEU A 7 -46.08 18.54 5.63
CA LEU A 7 -46.60 19.41 4.55
C LEU A 7 -45.61 19.60 3.38
N THR A 8 -45.93 18.90 2.29
CA THR A 8 -45.43 19.01 0.91
C THR A 8 -45.73 20.37 0.27
N GLY A 9 -44.80 20.87 -0.56
CA GLY A 9 -44.99 22.00 -1.47
C GLY A 9 -44.31 21.75 -2.81
N PHE A 10 -45.10 21.48 -3.84
CA PHE A 10 -44.75 21.38 -5.25
C PHE A 10 -44.60 22.78 -5.87
N THR A 11 -43.58 23.00 -6.71
CA THR A 11 -43.52 24.16 -7.62
C THR A 11 -43.15 23.74 -9.05
N THR A 12 -44.23 23.55 -9.82
CA THR A 12 -44.47 23.99 -11.21
C THR A 12 -43.31 24.04 -12.22
N LEU A 13 -43.38 23.08 -13.13
CA LEU A 13 -42.74 23.01 -14.45
C LEU A 13 -43.38 24.03 -15.41
N ALA A 14 -42.57 24.93 -15.99
CA ALA A 14 -42.99 25.81 -17.09
C ALA A 14 -42.34 25.35 -18.40
N LEU A 15 -43.11 24.66 -19.23
CA LEU A 15 -42.84 24.44 -20.65
C LEU A 15 -43.09 25.75 -21.40
N SER A 16 -42.17 26.16 -22.25
CA SER A 16 -42.46 27.14 -23.31
C SER A 16 -41.74 26.73 -24.58
N THR A 17 -42.55 26.19 -25.49
CA THR A 17 -42.26 25.91 -26.89
C THR A 17 -42.05 27.22 -27.65
N LEU A 18 -41.02 27.32 -28.48
CA LEU A 18 -40.98 28.26 -29.59
C LEU A 18 -40.48 27.58 -30.86
N LEU A 19 -41.15 27.96 -31.95
CA LEU A 19 -41.32 27.28 -33.23
C LEU A 19 -40.14 27.49 -34.19
N LEU A 20 -40.08 26.58 -35.17
CA LEU A 20 -39.21 26.58 -36.34
C LEU A 20 -39.50 27.76 -37.30
N ALA A 21 -38.42 28.34 -37.84
CA ALA A 21 -38.19 28.75 -39.25
C ALA A 21 -36.85 29.51 -39.30
N ALA A 22 -36.05 29.60 -40.35
CA ALA A 22 -35.76 28.86 -41.57
C ALA A 22 -34.51 29.56 -42.18
N CYS A 23 -33.66 28.77 -42.85
CA CYS A 23 -32.70 29.14 -43.90
C CYS A 23 -31.42 29.96 -43.57
N GLY A 24 -30.27 29.37 -43.94
CA GLY A 24 -29.27 30.10 -44.75
C GLY A 24 -27.89 30.34 -44.13
N GLY A 25 -26.86 29.78 -44.77
CA GLY A 25 -25.55 30.43 -44.88
C GLY A 25 -24.39 29.82 -44.09
N ASN A 26 -23.27 29.68 -44.78
CA ASN A 26 -22.06 28.95 -44.44
C ASN A 26 -21.11 29.71 -43.49
N ASP A 27 -20.14 28.96 -42.95
CA ASP A 27 -18.81 29.34 -42.43
C ASP A 27 -18.56 29.65 -40.94
N LYS A 28 -17.59 28.86 -40.44
CA LYS A 28 -16.53 29.10 -39.45
C LYS A 28 -16.88 29.49 -38.02
N LYS A 29 -16.32 28.68 -37.11
CA LYS A 29 -16.44 28.76 -35.66
C LYS A 29 -15.05 28.96 -35.06
N ASP A 30 -14.89 29.99 -34.24
CA ASP A 30 -13.91 30.03 -33.16
C ASP A 30 -14.45 30.85 -31.97
N THR A 31 -14.16 30.32 -30.77
CA THR A 31 -14.08 30.95 -29.43
C THR A 31 -15.34 31.09 -28.54
N ALA A 32 -15.38 30.20 -27.54
CA ALA A 32 -15.66 30.33 -26.08
C ALA A 32 -16.92 31.10 -25.57
N SER A 33 -17.59 30.79 -24.45
CA SER A 33 -17.28 29.98 -23.25
C SER A 33 -18.57 29.81 -22.42
N SER A 34 -18.85 28.62 -21.85
CA SER A 34 -19.24 28.47 -20.42
C SER A 34 -19.41 26.99 -20.02
N SER A 35 -18.57 26.60 -19.07
CA SER A 35 -18.50 25.45 -18.16
C SER A 35 -19.75 24.62 -17.80
N THR A 36 -19.61 23.29 -17.80
CA THR A 36 -20.12 22.39 -16.73
C THR A 36 -19.28 21.09 -16.64
N ALA A 37 -18.83 20.78 -15.41
CA ALA A 37 -18.37 19.49 -14.86
C ALA A 37 -17.41 18.57 -15.68
N SER A 38 -16.11 18.64 -15.36
CA SER A 38 -15.12 17.63 -15.76
C SER A 38 -15.20 16.39 -14.87
N SER A 39 -15.73 15.29 -15.42
CA SER A 39 -15.29 13.95 -15.04
C SER A 39 -13.92 13.71 -15.66
N SER A 40 -12.87 13.64 -14.84
CA SER A 40 -11.53 13.24 -15.30
C SER A 40 -11.55 11.74 -15.63
N SER A 41 -11.88 11.41 -16.88
CA SER A 41 -11.57 10.11 -17.45
C SER A 41 -10.05 9.95 -17.47
N VAL A 42 -9.52 9.10 -16.59
CA VAL A 42 -8.13 8.65 -16.66
C VAL A 42 -7.92 8.00 -18.02
N ALA A 43 -7.06 8.63 -18.83
CA ALA A 43 -6.67 8.11 -20.12
C ALA A 43 -5.96 6.78 -19.89
N LYS A 44 -6.62 5.72 -20.32
CA LYS A 44 -6.08 4.38 -20.49
C LYS A 44 -4.85 4.50 -21.40
N SER A 45 -3.66 4.47 -20.78
CA SER A 45 -2.41 4.33 -21.50
C SER A 45 -2.45 2.98 -22.21
N SER A 46 -2.62 3.02 -23.53
CA SER A 46 -2.66 1.86 -24.38
C SER A 46 -1.28 1.20 -24.38
N SER A 47 -1.22 -0.07 -23.97
CA SER A 47 -0.08 -0.97 -24.18
C SER A 47 0.33 -0.99 -25.64
N SER A 48 1.30 -0.15 -26.00
CA SER A 48 2.30 -0.51 -26.99
C SER A 48 3.25 -1.50 -26.33
N LYS A 49 3.29 -2.71 -26.87
CA LYS A 49 4.22 -3.80 -26.52
C LYS A 49 5.64 -3.34 -26.87
N GLU A 50 6.27 -2.62 -25.95
CA GLU A 50 7.71 -2.39 -25.94
C GLU A 50 8.42 -3.69 -25.55
N GLU A 51 9.40 -4.10 -26.34
CA GLU A 51 10.33 -5.17 -25.97
C GLU A 51 10.96 -4.81 -24.62
N ALA A 52 10.71 -5.64 -23.61
CA ALA A 52 11.27 -5.47 -22.28
C ALA A 52 12.80 -5.52 -22.37
N LYS A 53 13.43 -4.36 -22.21
CA LYS A 53 14.86 -4.25 -21.95
C LYS A 53 15.14 -5.08 -20.68
N GLU A 54 15.98 -6.10 -20.78
CA GLU A 54 16.41 -6.84 -19.59
C GLU A 54 17.11 -5.87 -18.64
N THR A 55 16.46 -5.55 -17.51
CA THR A 55 17.04 -4.75 -16.44
C THR A 55 18.02 -5.62 -15.68
N LYS A 56 19.25 -5.13 -15.52
CA LYS A 56 20.34 -5.89 -14.91
C LYS A 56 20.27 -5.72 -13.39
N LYS A 57 20.29 -6.82 -12.63
CA LYS A 57 20.45 -6.77 -11.17
C LYS A 57 21.82 -6.20 -10.79
N VAL A 58 21.83 -5.14 -9.99
CA VAL A 58 23.04 -4.45 -9.49
C VAL A 58 23.25 -4.62 -7.98
N ALA A 59 22.21 -4.93 -7.22
CA ALA A 59 22.29 -5.24 -5.79
C ALA A 59 21.14 -6.16 -5.32
N GLY A 60 21.25 -6.70 -4.10
CA GLY A 60 20.30 -7.65 -3.51
C GLY A 60 20.72 -9.11 -3.66
N ALA A 61 20.68 -9.86 -2.55
CA ALA A 61 20.90 -11.30 -2.56
C ALA A 61 19.88 -12.02 -3.44
N ASP A 62 20.34 -13.07 -4.13
CA ASP A 62 19.46 -14.02 -4.79
C ASP A 62 18.56 -14.72 -3.78
N LEU A 63 17.31 -14.94 -4.17
CA LEU A 63 16.37 -15.74 -3.38
C LEU A 63 16.90 -17.18 -3.29
N LYS A 64 16.91 -17.76 -2.09
CA LYS A 64 17.28 -19.15 -1.91
C LYS A 64 16.07 -20.03 -2.18
N ASP A 65 16.27 -21.12 -2.91
CA ASP A 65 15.23 -22.08 -3.18
C ASP A 65 14.67 -22.68 -1.89
N GLY A 66 13.35 -22.85 -1.85
CA GLY A 66 12.65 -23.32 -0.66
C GLY A 66 11.21 -22.85 -0.59
N THR A 67 10.52 -23.28 0.46
CA THR A 67 9.19 -22.77 0.81
C THR A 67 9.29 -21.97 2.09
N TYR A 68 8.84 -20.72 2.03
CA TYR A 68 8.88 -19.77 3.13
C TYR A 68 7.45 -19.53 3.60
N LYS A 69 7.24 -19.48 4.92
CA LYS A 69 5.91 -19.46 5.52
C LYS A 69 5.78 -18.33 6.52
N LEU A 70 4.60 -17.74 6.57
CA LEU A 70 4.20 -16.72 7.52
C LEU A 70 2.76 -17.01 7.95
N GLU A 71 2.47 -16.87 9.24
CA GLU A 71 1.10 -16.97 9.75
C GLU A 71 0.84 -15.95 10.85
N GLU A 72 -0.39 -15.44 10.88
CA GLU A 72 -0.92 -14.67 12.01
C GLU A 72 -1.27 -15.58 13.18
N LYS A 73 -1.08 -15.11 14.40
CA LYS A 73 -1.46 -15.83 15.62
C LYS A 73 -2.92 -15.61 15.98
N ASN A 74 -3.40 -14.38 15.79
CA ASN A 74 -4.68 -13.95 16.33
C ASN A 74 -5.73 -13.87 15.22
N TYR A 75 -6.97 -14.23 15.55
CA TYR A 75 -8.10 -14.13 14.65
C TYR A 75 -8.71 -12.74 14.70
N GLU A 76 -8.84 -12.10 13.55
CA GLU A 76 -9.55 -10.84 13.36
C GLU A 76 -10.81 -11.09 12.52
N HIS A 77 -11.95 -10.66 13.04
CA HIS A 77 -13.25 -10.93 12.43
C HIS A 77 -13.51 -12.42 12.11
N GLY A 78 -12.95 -13.32 12.92
CA GLY A 78 -13.08 -14.78 12.77
C GLY A 78 -12.09 -15.41 11.79
N TYR A 79 -11.10 -14.67 11.30
CA TYR A 79 -10.10 -15.15 10.35
C TYR A 79 -8.68 -14.77 10.75
N ARG A 80 -7.70 -15.60 10.40
CA ARG A 80 -6.27 -15.27 10.48
C ARG A 80 -5.60 -15.53 9.15
N THR A 81 -4.54 -14.81 8.86
CA THR A 81 -3.77 -14.94 7.61
C THR A 81 -2.79 -16.10 7.69
N VAL A 82 -2.73 -16.87 6.61
CA VAL A 82 -1.66 -17.82 6.32
C VAL A 82 -1.07 -17.47 4.96
N PHE A 83 0.25 -17.43 4.87
CA PHE A 83 0.94 -17.05 3.64
C PHE A 83 2.17 -17.93 3.44
N SER A 84 2.33 -18.48 2.23
CA SER A 84 3.61 -19.04 1.81
C SER A 84 4.01 -18.63 0.40
N ILE A 85 5.31 -18.60 0.16
CA ILE A 85 5.89 -18.50 -1.18
C ILE A 85 6.82 -19.69 -1.43
N THR A 86 6.90 -20.15 -2.68
CA THR A 86 7.87 -21.15 -3.12
C THR A 86 8.87 -20.52 -4.08
N VAL A 87 10.15 -20.58 -3.75
CA VAL A 87 11.26 -20.13 -4.58
C VAL A 87 11.92 -21.32 -5.26
N LYS A 88 12.14 -21.23 -6.58
CA LYS A 88 12.90 -22.18 -7.38
C LYS A 88 13.76 -21.42 -8.37
N ASP A 89 15.01 -21.85 -8.55
CA ASP A 89 15.99 -21.20 -9.43
C ASP A 89 16.09 -19.68 -9.16
N GLY A 90 16.01 -19.28 -7.88
CA GLY A 90 16.06 -17.88 -7.47
C GLY A 90 14.84 -17.03 -7.81
N LYS A 91 13.71 -17.63 -8.24
CA LYS A 91 12.45 -16.94 -8.56
C LYS A 91 11.29 -17.42 -7.70
N ILE A 92 10.39 -16.52 -7.35
CA ILE A 92 9.10 -16.88 -6.74
C ILE A 92 8.25 -17.57 -7.80
N THR A 93 8.00 -18.86 -7.63
CA THR A 93 7.22 -19.69 -8.57
C THR A 93 5.79 -19.93 -8.10
N GLU A 94 5.53 -19.73 -6.81
CA GLU A 94 4.21 -19.89 -6.21
C GLU A 94 4.03 -18.89 -5.07
N SER A 95 2.81 -18.38 -4.94
CA SER A 95 2.34 -17.53 -3.85
C SER A 95 1.00 -18.06 -3.38
N SER A 96 0.87 -18.32 -2.08
CA SER A 96 -0.32 -18.85 -1.43
C SER A 96 -0.62 -18.04 -0.18
N TYR A 97 -1.11 -16.83 -0.38
CA TYR A 97 -1.74 -15.97 0.62
C TYR A 97 -3.22 -16.34 0.73
N ASP A 98 -3.72 -16.49 1.96
CA ASP A 98 -5.12 -16.70 2.26
C ASP A 98 -5.46 -16.24 3.69
N SER A 99 -6.75 -16.07 3.97
CA SER A 99 -7.25 -15.95 5.34
C SER A 99 -8.11 -17.16 5.68
N VAL A 100 -7.85 -17.82 6.80
CA VAL A 100 -8.56 -19.03 7.21
C VAL A 100 -9.27 -18.84 8.54
N ASN A 101 -10.42 -19.49 8.72
CA ASN A 101 -11.16 -19.48 9.98
C ASN A 101 -10.57 -20.49 10.99
N GLU A 102 -11.17 -20.61 12.18
CA GLU A 102 -10.72 -21.55 13.23
C GLU A 102 -10.74 -23.02 12.80
N LYS A 103 -11.53 -23.38 11.79
CA LYS A 103 -11.57 -24.74 11.21
C LYS A 103 -10.54 -24.94 10.10
N GLY A 104 -9.78 -23.90 9.75
CA GLY A 104 -8.85 -23.91 8.61
C GLY A 104 -9.53 -23.73 7.26
N GLU A 105 -10.81 -23.33 7.22
CA GLU A 105 -11.53 -23.09 5.97
C GLU A 105 -11.18 -21.71 5.41
N SER A 106 -10.93 -21.65 4.10
CA SER A 106 -10.55 -20.43 3.39
C SER A 106 -11.69 -19.40 3.34
N LYS A 107 -11.36 -18.12 3.60
CA LYS A 107 -12.25 -16.97 3.44
C LYS A 107 -12.69 -16.80 1.98
N THR A 108 -11.89 -17.25 1.01
CA THR A 108 -12.29 -17.27 -0.41
C THR A 108 -13.48 -18.19 -0.69
N LYS A 109 -13.78 -19.14 0.23
CA LYS A 109 -14.91 -20.09 0.11
C LYS A 109 -16.10 -19.73 0.98
N ASP A 110 -16.01 -18.66 1.77
CA ASP A 110 -17.14 -18.14 2.55
C ASP A 110 -18.06 -17.29 1.65
N ALA A 111 -19.08 -17.92 1.07
CA ALA A 111 -20.01 -17.25 0.16
C ALA A 111 -20.73 -16.05 0.79
N ASP A 112 -21.04 -16.10 2.09
CA ASP A 112 -21.72 -15.01 2.79
C ASP A 112 -20.79 -13.83 3.00
N TYR A 113 -19.54 -14.07 3.41
CA TYR A 113 -18.53 -13.02 3.52
C TYR A 113 -18.27 -12.36 2.17
N ASN A 114 -18.04 -13.15 1.11
CA ASN A 114 -17.77 -12.64 -0.23
C ASN A 114 -18.93 -11.76 -0.72
N LYS A 115 -20.17 -12.25 -0.61
CA LYS A 115 -21.36 -11.47 -0.99
C LYS A 115 -21.48 -10.16 -0.22
N ASN A 116 -21.26 -10.19 1.09
CA ASN A 116 -21.38 -9.01 1.94
C ASN A 116 -20.30 -7.97 1.68
N MET A 117 -19.04 -8.40 1.50
CA MET A 117 -17.93 -7.50 1.19
C MET A 117 -18.12 -6.88 -0.21
N LYS A 118 -18.44 -7.70 -1.21
CA LYS A 118 -18.66 -7.24 -2.60
C LYS A 118 -19.71 -6.15 -2.69
N ALA A 119 -20.79 -6.28 -1.94
CA ALA A 119 -21.87 -5.30 -1.90
C ALA A 119 -21.45 -3.96 -1.25
N LYS A 120 -20.49 -3.97 -0.32
CA LYS A 120 -20.04 -2.78 0.42
C LYS A 120 -18.87 -2.08 -0.25
N THR A 121 -17.90 -2.83 -0.75
CA THR A 121 -16.60 -2.29 -1.19
C THR A 121 -16.32 -2.51 -2.67
N GLY A 122 -17.15 -3.27 -3.38
CA GLY A 122 -16.96 -3.55 -4.81
C GLY A 122 -15.97 -4.69 -5.11
N THR A 123 -15.34 -5.28 -4.10
CA THR A 123 -14.47 -6.46 -4.21
C THR A 123 -14.73 -7.47 -3.09
N ASP A 124 -14.12 -8.64 -3.18
CA ASP A 124 -14.28 -9.74 -2.22
C ASP A 124 -13.02 -10.62 -2.19
N PRO A 125 -12.83 -11.44 -1.12
CA PRO A 125 -11.68 -12.34 -0.99
C PRO A 125 -11.47 -13.28 -2.17
N GLU A 126 -12.54 -13.83 -2.74
CA GLU A 126 -12.47 -14.70 -3.93
C GLU A 126 -11.89 -13.98 -5.16
N THR A 127 -12.05 -12.65 -5.24
CA THR A 127 -11.49 -11.82 -6.31
C THR A 127 -10.07 -11.34 -5.99
N TYR A 128 -9.84 -10.69 -4.85
CA TYR A 128 -8.57 -9.97 -4.61
C TYR A 128 -7.43 -10.91 -4.20
N ILE A 129 -7.71 -12.01 -3.48
CA ILE A 129 -6.65 -12.92 -3.01
C ILE A 129 -5.93 -13.59 -4.20
N PRO A 130 -6.63 -14.15 -5.20
CA PRO A 130 -5.96 -14.68 -6.39
C PRO A 130 -5.20 -13.62 -7.19
N GLN A 131 -5.72 -12.39 -7.24
CA GLN A 131 -5.06 -11.27 -7.91
C GLN A 131 -3.71 -10.93 -7.26
N LEU A 132 -3.68 -10.72 -5.95
CA LEU A 132 -2.44 -10.37 -5.22
C LEU A 132 -1.38 -11.48 -5.34
N ASN A 133 -1.79 -12.74 -5.19
CA ASN A 133 -0.88 -13.89 -5.36
C ASN A 133 -0.27 -13.93 -6.76
N LYS A 134 -1.08 -13.69 -7.79
CA LYS A 134 -0.61 -13.63 -9.18
C LYS A 134 0.36 -12.47 -9.38
N GLU A 135 0.02 -11.27 -8.88
CA GLU A 135 0.86 -10.08 -9.04
C GLU A 135 2.23 -10.25 -8.36
N LEU A 136 2.32 -10.91 -7.21
CA LEU A 136 3.61 -11.21 -6.57
C LEU A 136 4.46 -12.17 -7.42
N VAL A 137 3.85 -13.22 -7.98
CA VAL A 137 4.57 -14.17 -8.86
C VAL A 137 5.01 -13.50 -10.15
N GLU A 138 4.20 -12.64 -10.76
CA GLU A 138 4.57 -11.94 -11.99
C GLU A 138 5.59 -10.81 -11.73
N GLY A 139 5.43 -10.08 -10.63
CA GLY A 139 6.26 -8.93 -10.28
C GLY A 139 7.57 -9.27 -9.58
N GLN A 140 7.67 -10.44 -8.94
CA GLN A 140 8.85 -10.88 -8.16
C GLN A 140 9.25 -9.92 -7.03
N ASN A 141 8.32 -9.07 -6.58
CA ASN A 141 8.55 -8.08 -5.54
C ASN A 141 7.25 -7.84 -4.76
N ALA A 142 7.38 -7.38 -3.52
CA ALA A 142 6.23 -7.22 -2.62
C ALA A 142 5.32 -6.03 -2.99
N ASN A 143 5.79 -5.05 -3.76
CA ASN A 143 5.03 -3.84 -4.10
C ASN A 143 4.06 -4.12 -5.26
N VAL A 144 2.96 -4.78 -4.93
CA VAL A 144 1.87 -5.10 -5.86
C VAL A 144 0.82 -3.98 -5.88
N ALA A 145 -0.11 -4.02 -6.83
CA ALA A 145 -1.13 -2.98 -6.90
C ALA A 145 -2.14 -3.11 -5.75
N VAL A 146 -2.44 -1.99 -5.10
CA VAL A 146 -3.52 -1.93 -4.10
C VAL A 146 -4.85 -2.20 -4.78
N VAL A 147 -5.62 -3.14 -4.24
CA VAL A 147 -6.95 -3.49 -4.76
C VAL A 147 -7.99 -2.57 -4.13
N THR A 148 -8.64 -1.73 -4.95
CA THR A 148 -9.70 -0.84 -4.49
C THR A 148 -10.82 -1.62 -3.79
N GLY A 149 -11.17 -1.19 -2.57
CA GLY A 149 -12.15 -1.86 -1.72
C GLY A 149 -11.59 -2.99 -0.85
N ALA A 150 -10.29 -3.28 -0.95
CA ALA A 150 -9.55 -4.23 -0.12
C ALA A 150 -8.16 -3.67 0.26
N THR A 151 -8.06 -2.36 0.48
CA THR A 151 -6.80 -1.65 0.75
C THR A 151 -6.02 -2.28 1.91
N ASP A 152 -6.65 -2.45 3.08
CA ASP A 152 -6.01 -3.05 4.27
C ASP A 152 -5.47 -4.47 4.00
N SER A 153 -6.20 -5.25 3.18
CA SER A 153 -5.77 -6.59 2.77
C SER A 153 -4.60 -6.56 1.79
N SER A 154 -4.55 -5.56 0.90
CA SER A 154 -3.40 -5.33 0.03
C SER A 154 -2.17 -4.89 0.83
N ASP A 155 -2.33 -3.96 1.77
CA ASP A 155 -1.21 -3.46 2.59
C ASP A 155 -0.62 -4.57 3.48
N SER A 156 -1.48 -5.39 4.10
CA SER A 156 -1.05 -6.58 4.85
C SER A 156 -0.33 -7.60 3.97
N PHE A 157 -0.84 -7.86 2.75
CA PHE A 157 -0.19 -8.73 1.79
C PHE A 157 1.21 -8.23 1.44
N MET A 158 1.38 -6.94 1.13
CA MET A 158 2.68 -6.36 0.78
C MET A 158 3.69 -6.46 1.93
N ASN A 159 3.26 -6.16 3.16
CA ASN A 159 4.08 -6.35 4.35
C ASN A 159 4.56 -7.81 4.48
N TYR A 160 3.64 -8.77 4.46
CA TYR A 160 3.98 -10.18 4.66
C TYR A 160 4.79 -10.76 3.49
N ALA A 161 4.49 -10.37 2.25
CA ALA A 161 5.29 -10.73 1.08
C ALA A 161 6.73 -10.23 1.23
N GLN A 162 6.93 -8.99 1.69
CA GLN A 162 8.27 -8.43 1.90
C GLN A 162 9.04 -9.20 2.99
N GLN A 163 8.38 -9.63 4.08
CA GLN A 163 9.00 -10.46 5.11
C GLN A 163 9.39 -11.85 4.59
N LEU A 164 8.53 -12.48 3.77
CA LEU A 164 8.81 -13.76 3.13
C LEU A 164 9.96 -13.67 2.12
N ILE A 165 10.05 -12.58 1.34
CA ILE A 165 11.18 -12.32 0.43
C ILE A 165 12.48 -12.18 1.21
N GLN A 166 12.49 -11.43 2.32
CA GLN A 166 13.67 -11.30 3.18
C GLN A 166 14.10 -12.66 3.77
N ALA A 167 13.13 -13.47 4.22
CA ALA A 167 13.40 -14.83 4.68
C ALA A 167 13.99 -15.70 3.56
N ALA A 168 13.49 -15.56 2.33
CA ALA A 168 14.02 -16.23 1.16
C ALA A 168 15.45 -15.81 0.81
N GLN A 169 15.77 -14.53 0.90
CA GLN A 169 17.13 -14.02 0.70
C GLN A 169 18.09 -14.55 1.76
N ALA A 170 17.61 -14.67 3.00
CA ALA A 170 18.36 -15.21 4.13
C ALA A 170 18.40 -16.75 4.17
N GLY A 171 17.61 -17.45 3.36
CA GLY A 171 17.43 -18.91 3.42
C GLY A 171 16.82 -19.42 4.72
N LYS A 172 16.03 -18.59 5.42
CA LYS A 172 15.40 -18.93 6.71
C LYS A 172 14.01 -19.51 6.47
N THR A 173 13.87 -20.83 6.61
CA THR A 173 12.60 -21.53 6.32
C THR A 173 11.67 -21.70 7.52
N ASP A 174 12.08 -21.24 8.71
CA ASP A 174 11.21 -21.23 9.88
C ASP A 174 9.97 -20.37 9.61
N THR A 175 8.80 -20.81 10.06
CA THR A 175 7.56 -20.04 9.91
C THR A 175 7.68 -18.72 10.67
N ILE A 176 7.46 -17.61 9.98
CA ILE A 176 7.35 -16.28 10.57
C ILE A 176 5.99 -16.18 11.25
N GLU A 177 5.97 -15.99 12.57
CA GLU A 177 4.72 -15.77 13.29
C GLU A 177 4.49 -14.26 13.51
N ILE A 178 3.30 -13.78 13.12
CA ILE A 178 2.86 -12.40 13.34
C ILE A 178 1.87 -12.36 14.50
N ASP A 179 2.21 -11.66 15.58
CA ASP A 179 1.34 -11.46 16.74
C ASP A 179 0.38 -10.28 16.51
N ASN A 180 -0.40 -10.36 15.42
CA ASN A 180 -1.28 -9.31 14.93
C ASN A 180 -2.30 -8.90 16.00
N GLY A 181 -2.46 -7.59 16.22
CA GLY A 181 -3.38 -7.06 17.24
C GLY A 181 -2.87 -7.17 18.69
N ALA A 182 -1.68 -7.74 18.94
CA ALA A 182 -1.09 -7.71 20.27
C ALA A 182 -0.75 -6.28 20.71
N PRO A 183 -0.75 -5.98 22.03
CA PRO A 183 -0.26 -4.71 22.52
C PRO A 183 1.22 -4.51 22.16
N LEU A 184 1.57 -3.29 21.74
CA LEU A 184 2.96 -2.95 21.44
C LEU A 184 3.83 -3.10 22.70
N LYS A 185 4.98 -3.74 22.58
CA LYS A 185 5.96 -3.85 23.66
C LYS A 185 6.90 -2.64 23.63
N ASP A 186 7.20 -2.11 24.81
CA ASP A 186 8.13 -1.00 24.95
C ASP A 186 9.52 -1.35 24.40
N GLY A 187 10.15 -0.40 23.73
CA GLY A 187 11.46 -0.59 23.11
C GLY A 187 11.68 0.32 21.91
N THR A 188 12.87 0.21 21.34
CA THR A 188 13.22 0.83 20.06
C THR A 188 13.40 -0.27 19.04
N TYR A 189 12.69 -0.17 17.92
CA TYR A 189 12.68 -1.14 16.84
C TYR A 189 13.26 -0.48 15.60
N THR A 190 14.16 -1.16 14.91
CA THR A 190 14.95 -0.56 13.82
C THR A 190 14.95 -1.43 12.57
N LEU A 191 14.86 -0.77 11.42
CA LEU A 191 14.90 -1.36 10.09
C LEU A 191 15.86 -0.54 9.22
N GLU A 192 16.71 -1.22 8.46
CA GLU A 192 17.57 -0.57 7.45
C GLU A 192 17.57 -1.36 6.15
N GLU A 193 17.59 -0.64 5.03
CA GLU A 193 17.92 -1.24 3.74
C GLU A 193 19.43 -1.49 3.65
N LYS A 194 19.84 -2.61 3.04
CA LYS A 194 21.25 -2.87 2.72
C LYS A 194 21.71 -2.11 1.48
N ASN A 195 20.85 -2.08 0.47
CA ASN A 195 21.22 -1.63 -0.86
C ASN A 195 20.85 -0.18 -1.08
N TYR A 196 21.71 0.52 -1.82
CA TYR A 196 21.44 1.87 -2.28
C TYR A 196 20.69 1.82 -3.60
N SER A 197 19.59 2.56 -3.69
CA SER A 197 18.90 2.88 -4.94
C SER A 197 18.98 4.39 -5.17
N HIS A 198 19.42 4.79 -6.36
CA HIS A 198 19.65 6.21 -6.68
C HIS A 198 20.49 6.96 -5.64
N ASN A 199 21.55 6.33 -5.12
CA ASN A 199 22.46 6.82 -4.07
C ASN A 199 21.87 6.94 -2.65
N TYR A 200 20.65 6.46 -2.42
CA TYR A 200 19.99 6.50 -1.11
C TYR A 200 19.58 5.11 -0.64
N ARG A 201 19.54 4.90 0.69
CA ARG A 201 18.94 3.73 1.33
C ARG A 201 18.09 4.18 2.52
N VAL A 202 17.06 3.41 2.87
CA VAL A 202 16.22 3.70 4.04
C VAL A 202 16.93 3.33 5.33
N VAL A 203 16.77 4.21 6.33
CA VAL A 203 16.92 3.91 7.75
C VAL A 203 15.62 4.28 8.44
N PHE A 204 15.13 3.40 9.31
CA PHE A 204 13.86 3.62 9.99
C PHE A 204 13.93 3.08 11.42
N SER A 205 13.55 3.90 12.39
CA SER A 205 13.28 3.44 13.76
C SER A 205 11.93 3.91 14.26
N ILE A 206 11.33 3.12 15.14
CA ILE A 206 10.21 3.53 15.98
C ILE A 206 10.54 3.33 17.45
N THR A 207 9.96 4.15 18.32
CA THR A 207 10.06 4.00 19.79
C THR A 207 8.68 3.79 20.38
N VAL A 208 8.52 2.73 21.16
CA VAL A 208 7.30 2.43 21.93
C VAL A 208 7.57 2.63 23.42
N LYS A 209 6.68 3.36 24.10
CA LYS A 209 6.70 3.56 25.56
C LYS A 209 5.28 3.46 26.10
N ASP A 210 5.11 2.78 27.22
CA ASP A 210 3.81 2.51 27.83
C ASP A 210 2.78 1.93 26.83
N GLY A 211 3.26 1.06 25.93
CA GLY A 211 2.45 0.44 24.87
C GLY A 211 2.00 1.39 23.75
N LYS A 212 2.53 2.62 23.69
CA LYS A 212 2.20 3.64 22.69
C LYS A 212 3.39 3.97 21.80
N LEU A 213 3.14 4.18 20.51
CA LEU A 213 4.15 4.65 19.58
C LEU A 213 4.47 6.13 19.90
N THR A 214 5.65 6.43 20.43
CA THR A 214 6.03 7.81 20.79
C THR A 214 6.87 8.51 19.73
N GLU A 215 7.62 7.75 18.93
CA GLU A 215 8.52 8.31 17.91
C GLU A 215 8.51 7.44 16.66
N SER A 216 8.62 8.11 15.50
CA SER A 216 8.85 7.53 14.19
C SER A 216 9.97 8.33 13.53
N ASN A 217 11.05 7.67 13.16
CA ASN A 217 12.23 8.28 12.52
C ASN A 217 12.58 7.52 11.25
N TYR A 218 11.77 7.69 10.22
CA TYR A 218 12.03 7.26 8.85
C TYR A 218 12.87 8.30 8.13
N ASP A 219 13.89 7.85 7.39
CA ASP A 219 14.65 8.71 6.51
C ASP A 219 15.31 7.92 5.37
N TYR A 220 15.75 8.64 4.35
CA TYR A 220 16.69 8.13 3.36
C TYR A 220 18.06 8.76 3.59
N ILE A 221 19.11 7.94 3.68
CA ILE A 221 20.48 8.41 3.83
C ILE A 221 21.35 8.05 2.62
N ASN A 222 22.30 8.91 2.30
CA ASN A 222 23.31 8.62 1.29
C ASN A 222 24.49 7.81 1.84
N LYS A 223 25.51 7.57 1.01
CA LYS A 223 26.72 6.81 1.40
C LYS A 223 27.55 7.47 2.50
N ASP A 224 27.44 8.79 2.65
CA ASP A 224 28.10 9.55 3.71
C ASP A 224 27.25 9.64 4.99
N GLY A 225 26.07 8.99 5.01
CA GLY A 225 25.12 9.05 6.12
C GLY A 225 24.33 10.35 6.22
N LYS A 226 24.36 11.20 5.20
CA LYS A 226 23.59 12.45 5.18
C LYS A 226 22.14 12.19 4.77
N SER A 227 21.21 12.89 5.42
CA SER A 227 19.79 12.81 5.12
C SER A 227 19.48 13.32 3.71
N LYS A 228 18.56 12.65 3.03
CA LYS A 228 17.96 13.12 1.77
C LYS A 228 17.10 14.36 1.97
N GLN A 229 16.66 14.64 3.19
CA GLN A 229 15.98 15.89 3.55
C GLN A 229 16.92 17.09 3.42
N ASP A 230 18.22 16.88 3.62
CA ASP A 230 19.25 17.92 3.52
C ASP A 230 19.81 18.11 2.10
N ASP A 231 19.43 17.25 1.14
CA ASP A 231 19.85 17.36 -0.26
C ASP A 231 19.03 18.45 -0.98
N GLU A 232 19.51 19.70 -0.94
CA GLU A 232 18.82 20.84 -1.54
C GLU A 232 18.53 20.66 -3.04
N GLU A 233 19.45 20.05 -3.79
CA GLU A 233 19.30 19.85 -5.23
C GLU A 233 18.19 18.83 -5.53
N TYR A 234 18.20 17.70 -4.82
CA TYR A 234 17.16 16.68 -4.96
C TYR A 234 15.80 17.24 -4.55
N ASN A 235 15.74 17.94 -3.42
CA ASN A 235 14.49 18.53 -2.93
C ASN A 235 13.91 19.53 -3.94
N LYS A 236 14.74 20.41 -4.53
CA LYS A 236 14.30 21.33 -5.57
C LYS A 236 13.80 20.58 -6.81
N SER A 237 14.57 19.61 -7.30
CA SER A 237 14.21 18.85 -8.51
C SER A 237 12.91 18.06 -8.34
N MET A 238 12.72 17.40 -7.19
CA MET A 238 11.52 16.62 -6.92
C MET A 238 10.29 17.53 -6.73
N GLN A 239 10.44 18.67 -6.03
CA GLN A 239 9.36 19.63 -5.82
C GLN A 239 8.81 20.16 -7.14
N GLU A 240 9.69 20.52 -8.07
CA GLU A 240 9.29 21.02 -9.40
C GLU A 240 8.54 19.98 -10.24
N LYS A 241 8.90 18.69 -10.10
CA LYS A 241 8.31 17.60 -10.90
C LYS A 241 7.03 17.02 -10.32
N THR A 242 6.94 16.96 -8.99
CA THR A 242 5.93 16.14 -8.31
C THR A 242 5.07 16.92 -7.32
N GLY A 243 5.44 18.17 -7.01
CA GLY A 243 4.73 19.00 -6.03
C GLY A 243 5.08 18.72 -4.56
N THR A 244 5.99 17.78 -4.29
CA THR A 244 6.52 17.48 -2.94
C THR A 244 8.01 17.17 -2.99
N ALA A 245 8.64 17.03 -1.83
CA ALA A 245 10.07 16.77 -1.69
C ALA A 245 10.37 15.99 -0.39
N PRO A 246 11.53 15.31 -0.28
CA PRO A 246 11.92 14.55 0.91
C PRO A 246 11.78 15.33 2.22
N LYS A 247 12.24 16.59 2.26
CA LYS A 247 12.12 17.48 3.44
C LYS A 247 10.68 17.80 3.85
N THR A 248 9.70 17.51 2.99
CA THR A 248 8.27 17.75 3.23
C THR A 248 7.57 16.45 3.59
N TYR A 249 7.67 15.42 2.73
CA TYR A 249 6.88 14.19 2.93
C TYR A 249 7.45 13.30 4.04
N ILE A 250 8.77 13.31 4.31
CA ILE A 250 9.35 12.45 5.34
C ILE A 250 8.90 12.87 6.75
N PRO A 251 8.95 14.15 7.14
CA PRO A 251 8.37 14.58 8.42
C PRO A 251 6.88 14.29 8.52
N GLN A 252 6.13 14.50 7.42
CA GLN A 252 4.69 14.23 7.37
C GLN A 252 4.37 12.76 7.67
N LEU A 253 5.01 11.81 6.97
CA LEU A 253 4.80 10.37 7.17
C LEU A 253 5.13 9.94 8.61
N ASN A 254 6.22 10.45 9.18
CA ASN A 254 6.60 10.16 10.56
C ASN A 254 5.56 10.66 11.56
N GLU A 255 5.08 11.89 11.40
CA GLU A 255 4.03 12.46 12.25
C GLU A 255 2.70 11.70 12.10
N GLU A 256 2.33 11.36 10.86
CA GLU A 256 1.10 10.63 10.55
C GLU A 256 1.12 9.21 11.14
N LEU A 257 2.24 8.48 11.09
CA LEU A 257 2.31 7.15 11.70
C LEU A 257 2.11 7.21 13.22
N VAL A 258 2.73 8.18 13.90
CA VAL A 258 2.52 8.38 15.34
C VAL A 258 1.05 8.69 15.63
N LYS A 259 0.40 9.55 14.84
CA LYS A 259 -1.04 9.83 15.01
C LYS A 259 -1.90 8.60 14.75
N ALA A 260 -1.65 7.90 13.65
CA ALA A 260 -2.41 6.73 13.21
C ALA A 260 -2.37 5.61 14.26
N MET A 261 -1.19 5.33 14.81
CA MET A 261 -1.01 4.26 15.82
C MET A 261 -1.48 4.63 17.23
N ASN A 262 -1.78 5.90 17.49
CA ASN A 262 -2.34 6.35 18.78
C ASN A 262 -3.80 6.81 18.68
N GLY A 263 -4.44 6.62 17.53
CA GLY A 263 -5.85 6.89 17.32
C GLY A 263 -6.76 5.88 18.01
N GLU A 264 -8.08 6.05 17.84
CA GLU A 264 -9.09 5.14 18.42
C GLU A 264 -8.99 3.71 17.87
N ASP A 265 -8.49 3.58 16.64
CA ASP A 265 -8.30 2.30 15.95
C ASP A 265 -6.90 2.32 15.31
N PRO A 266 -5.87 1.88 16.04
CA PRO A 266 -4.47 1.94 15.61
C PRO A 266 -4.19 1.06 14.39
N SER A 267 -3.79 1.68 13.28
CA SER A 267 -3.33 0.96 12.09
C SER A 267 -2.38 1.80 11.25
N VAL A 268 -1.39 1.15 10.65
CA VAL A 268 -0.48 1.74 9.64
C VAL A 268 -1.24 2.15 8.38
N ASP A 269 -2.36 1.48 8.08
CA ASP A 269 -3.15 1.72 6.87
C ASP A 269 -3.79 3.12 6.85
N LYS A 270 -3.92 3.74 8.02
CA LYS A 270 -4.40 5.12 8.21
C LYS A 270 -3.36 6.19 7.93
N VAL A 271 -2.12 5.80 7.63
CA VAL A 271 -1.13 6.73 7.07
C VAL A 271 -1.48 6.95 5.62
N GLU A 272 -1.71 8.21 5.26
CA GLU A 272 -2.15 8.57 3.92
C GLU A 272 -0.98 8.58 2.95
N VAL A 273 -1.26 8.22 1.71
CA VAL A 273 -0.26 8.29 0.67
C VAL A 273 -0.04 9.75 0.28
N VAL A 274 1.23 10.19 0.32
CA VAL A 274 1.57 11.56 -0.07
C VAL A 274 1.58 11.69 -1.59
N THR A 275 0.69 12.53 -2.13
CA THR A 275 0.63 12.81 -3.58
C THR A 275 1.97 13.33 -4.07
N GLY A 276 2.48 12.75 -5.16
CA GLY A 276 3.81 13.04 -5.70
C GLY A 276 4.95 12.23 -5.08
N ALA A 277 4.70 11.51 -3.98
CA ALA A 277 5.65 10.62 -3.31
C ALA A 277 5.02 9.23 -3.00
N THR A 278 4.16 8.74 -3.89
CA THR A 278 3.41 7.48 -3.73
C THR A 278 4.33 6.31 -3.39
N HIS A 279 5.32 6.03 -4.23
CA HIS A 279 6.27 4.92 -4.00
C HIS A 279 7.00 5.01 -2.64
N SER A 280 7.38 6.23 -2.23
CA SER A 280 8.03 6.43 -0.92
C SER A 280 7.06 6.21 0.24
N SER A 281 5.79 6.57 0.06
CA SER A 281 4.73 6.33 1.06
C SER A 281 4.41 4.84 1.18
N ASP A 282 4.33 4.12 0.06
CA ASP A 282 4.07 2.67 0.07
C ASP A 282 5.22 1.92 0.76
N SER A 283 6.48 2.28 0.42
CA SER A 283 7.67 1.72 1.09
C SER A 283 7.66 2.01 2.60
N PHE A 284 7.30 3.24 2.98
CA PHE A 284 7.16 3.63 4.38
C PHE A 284 6.13 2.76 5.11
N LYS A 285 4.93 2.57 4.54
CA LYS A 285 3.88 1.74 5.15
C LYS A 285 4.31 0.29 5.31
N ILE A 286 4.94 -0.29 4.29
CA ILE A 286 5.47 -1.67 4.34
C ILE A 286 6.49 -1.83 5.48
N TYR A 287 7.43 -0.88 5.62
CA TYR A 287 8.46 -0.95 6.66
C TYR A 287 7.93 -0.60 8.05
N ALA A 288 7.00 0.35 8.16
CA ALA A 288 6.32 0.66 9.40
C ALA A 288 5.57 -0.57 9.91
N ALA A 289 4.84 -1.28 9.04
CA ALA A 289 4.12 -2.51 9.41
C ALA A 289 5.06 -3.61 9.94
N GLN A 290 6.25 -3.79 9.34
CA GLN A 290 7.26 -4.73 9.87
C GLN A 290 7.76 -4.33 11.26
N LEU A 291 8.04 -3.03 11.47
CA LEU A 291 8.44 -2.52 12.77
C LEU A 291 7.33 -2.67 13.82
N ILE A 292 6.06 -2.49 13.43
CA ILE A 292 4.91 -2.76 14.30
C ILE A 292 4.80 -4.26 14.62
N ASN A 293 5.00 -5.16 13.66
CA ASN A 293 5.02 -6.60 13.94
C ASN A 293 6.16 -6.99 14.90
N ALA A 294 7.34 -6.40 14.72
CA ALA A 294 8.46 -6.58 15.64
C ALA A 294 8.11 -6.04 17.05
N ALA A 295 7.45 -4.89 17.13
CA ALA A 295 7.00 -4.30 18.39
C ALA A 295 5.91 -5.11 19.10
N GLN A 296 4.98 -5.69 18.37
CA GLN A 296 3.98 -6.62 18.90
C GLN A 296 4.64 -7.86 19.52
N LYS A 297 5.68 -8.38 18.85
CA LYS A 297 6.47 -9.52 19.32
C LYS A 297 7.47 -9.16 20.43
N GLY A 298 7.85 -7.88 20.57
CA GLY A 298 8.95 -7.44 21.43
C GLY A 298 10.34 -7.80 20.89
N ASP A 299 10.47 -7.98 19.58
CA ASP A 299 11.72 -8.36 18.92
C ASP A 299 12.51 -7.12 18.52
N THR A 300 13.48 -6.72 19.33
CA THR A 300 14.31 -5.53 19.07
C THR A 300 15.49 -5.80 18.14
N ALA A 301 15.58 -6.98 17.53
CA ALA A 301 16.63 -7.25 16.55
C ALA A 301 16.45 -6.31 15.34
N LYS A 302 17.56 -5.76 14.84
CA LYS A 302 17.51 -4.92 13.65
C LYS A 302 17.03 -5.73 12.44
N ILE A 303 15.97 -5.25 11.79
CA ILE A 303 15.49 -5.80 10.53
C ILE A 303 16.40 -5.26 9.41
N GLU A 304 16.94 -6.15 8.59
CA GLU A 304 17.74 -5.77 7.43
C GLU A 304 17.01 -6.16 6.14
N VAL A 305 16.66 -5.16 5.33
CA VAL A 305 15.95 -5.34 4.06
C VAL A 305 16.95 -5.33 2.91
N ASP A 306 17.04 -6.44 2.17
CA ASP A 306 18.02 -6.62 1.08
C ASP A 306 17.37 -6.47 -0.32
N ASN A 307 16.60 -5.41 -0.54
CA ASN A 307 15.84 -5.22 -1.79
C ASN A 307 16.68 -5.39 -3.04
N ILE A 308 16.13 -6.11 -4.03
CA ILE A 308 16.74 -6.25 -5.35
C ILE A 308 16.74 -4.88 -6.04
N VAL A 309 17.91 -4.43 -6.48
CA VAL A 309 18.06 -3.18 -7.25
C VAL A 309 18.46 -3.55 -8.68
N THR A 310 17.79 -2.96 -9.66
CA THR A 310 18.03 -3.18 -11.09
C THR A 310 18.31 -1.87 -11.83
N GLU A 311 19.07 -1.94 -12.93
CA GLU A 311 19.42 -0.81 -13.82
C GLU A 311 19.24 -1.15 -15.30
#